data_AF-A0A2F0AFU8-F1
#
_entry.id   AF-A0A2F0AFU8-F1
#
_cell.length_a   1.000
_cell.length_b   1.000
_cell.length_c   1.000
_cell.angle_alpha   90.00
_cell.angle_beta   90.00
_cell.angle_gamma   90.00
#
_symmetry.space_group_name_H-M   'P 1'
#
loop_
_entity.id
_entity.type
_entity.pdbx_description
1 polymer ?
#
loop_
_entity_poly.entity_id
_entity_poly.type
_entity_poly.pdbx_seq_one_letter_code
_entity_poly.pdbx_strand_id
1 'polypeptide(L)'
;MTKKIFSFFLFFSSFNLVTEYSFEFKIDKNFAFPESQAKAEANKIIVENAYLAFHDKSLIKKNCWENYLKNKRIKFEIKESKVEIVNFSEKIYRVKFDPNKINFEYDHSNYLDSGC
;
A
#
# COMPACT_ATOMS: atom_id res chain seq x y z
N MET A 1 30.75 49.63 -18.11
CA MET A 1 29.31 49.38 -17.85
C MET A 1 29.16 47.93 -17.43
N THR A 2 29.30 47.63 -16.14
CA THR A 2 29.37 46.28 -15.57
C THR A 2 27.97 45.88 -15.12
N LYS A 3 27.33 44.92 -15.81
CA LYS A 3 26.03 44.38 -15.41
C LYS A 3 26.22 43.15 -14.52
N LYS A 4 25.52 43.19 -13.40
CA LYS A 4 25.64 42.34 -12.22
C LYS A 4 25.23 40.89 -12.49
N ILE A 5 25.92 39.99 -11.82
CA ILE A 5 25.68 38.55 -11.69
C ILE A 5 24.23 38.32 -11.21
N PHE A 6 23.45 37.56 -11.97
CA PHE A 6 22.19 37.00 -11.49
C PHE A 6 22.41 35.53 -11.19
N SER A 7 22.66 35.23 -9.91
CA SER A 7 22.64 33.88 -9.36
C SER A 7 21.18 33.44 -9.30
N PHE A 8 20.78 32.59 -10.24
CA PHE A 8 19.48 31.94 -10.21
C PHE A 8 19.60 30.72 -9.28
N PHE A 9 19.14 30.88 -8.04
CA PHE A 9 18.92 29.78 -7.11
C PHE A 9 17.98 28.75 -7.78
N LEU A 10 18.54 27.62 -8.20
CA LEU A 10 17.73 26.44 -8.53
C LEU A 10 17.19 25.89 -7.22
N PHE A 11 15.98 26.32 -6.87
CA PHE A 11 15.11 25.63 -5.93
C PHE A 11 14.87 24.22 -6.51
N PHE A 12 15.63 23.23 -6.04
CA PHE A 12 15.25 21.83 -6.21
C PHE A 12 13.95 21.63 -5.44
N SER A 13 12.81 21.80 -6.11
CA SER A 13 11.54 21.33 -5.56
C SER A 13 11.66 19.82 -5.44
N SER A 14 11.85 19.36 -4.21
CA SER A 14 11.66 17.98 -3.78
C SER A 14 10.22 17.59 -4.09
N PHE A 15 10.00 17.17 -5.34
CA PHE A 15 8.83 16.38 -5.71
C PHE A 15 8.93 15.08 -4.91
N ASN A 16 8.32 15.06 -3.73
CA ASN A 16 7.96 13.83 -3.08
C ASN A 16 6.96 13.14 -4.03
N LEU A 17 7.48 12.25 -4.87
CA LEU A 17 6.67 11.35 -5.69
C LEU A 17 5.92 10.42 -4.74
N VAL A 18 4.77 10.88 -4.24
CA VAL A 18 3.80 10.04 -3.54
C VAL A 18 3.40 8.96 -4.54
N THR A 19 3.88 7.73 -4.31
CA THR A 19 3.62 6.62 -5.21
C THR A 19 2.33 5.96 -4.75
N GLU A 20 1.19 6.43 -5.24
CA GLU A 20 -0.11 5.80 -5.01
C GLU A 20 -0.24 4.56 -5.89
N TYR A 21 -0.59 3.42 -5.28
CA TYR A 21 -0.87 2.16 -5.98
C TYR A 21 -2.37 1.91 -6.04
N SER A 22 -2.80 1.28 -7.13
CA SER A 22 -4.21 1.03 -7.42
C SER A 22 -4.43 -0.40 -7.87
N PHE A 23 -5.39 -1.09 -7.24
CA PHE A 23 -5.76 -2.47 -7.57
C PHE A 23 -7.27 -2.60 -7.73
N GLU A 24 -7.70 -3.24 -8.80
CA GLU A 24 -9.11 -3.57 -9.03
C GLU A 24 -9.40 -5.00 -8.60
N PHE A 25 -10.58 -5.20 -8.00
CA PHE A 25 -11.03 -6.50 -7.54
C PHE A 25 -12.55 -6.60 -7.63
N LYS A 26 -13.03 -7.83 -7.68
CA LYS A 26 -14.45 -8.14 -7.81
C LYS A 26 -14.93 -8.85 -6.55
N ILE A 27 -16.11 -8.47 -6.07
CA ILE A 27 -16.80 -9.18 -5.00
C ILE A 27 -17.95 -10.01 -5.57
N ASP A 28 -18.37 -11.04 -4.84
CA ASP A 28 -19.55 -11.82 -5.20
C ASP A 28 -20.80 -10.95 -5.18
N LYS A 29 -21.64 -11.08 -6.21
CA LYS A 29 -22.91 -10.35 -6.33
C LYS A 29 -23.95 -10.81 -5.31
N ASN A 30 -23.82 -12.04 -4.80
CA ASN A 30 -24.77 -12.65 -3.89
C ASN A 30 -24.48 -12.38 -2.41
N PHE A 31 -23.44 -11.62 -2.10
CA PHE A 31 -23.09 -11.32 -0.72
C PHE A 31 -24.10 -10.35 -0.09
N ALA A 32 -24.54 -10.66 1.14
CA ALA A 32 -25.51 -9.82 1.86
C ALA A 32 -24.96 -8.43 2.21
N PHE A 33 -23.63 -8.30 2.37
CA PHE A 33 -22.95 -7.06 2.76
C PHE A 33 -21.78 -6.75 1.80
N PRO A 34 -22.07 -6.36 0.55
CA PRO A 34 -21.05 -6.21 -0.49
C PRO A 34 -20.02 -5.13 -0.14
N GLU A 35 -20.44 -4.03 0.48
CA GLU A 35 -19.52 -2.94 0.85
C GLU A 35 -18.57 -3.35 1.97
N SER A 36 -19.06 -4.06 2.99
CA SER A 36 -18.21 -4.59 4.07
C SER A 36 -17.22 -5.61 3.54
N GLN A 37 -17.65 -6.49 2.63
CA GLN A 37 -16.76 -7.44 1.97
C GLN A 37 -15.72 -6.71 1.12
N ALA A 38 -16.12 -5.69 0.35
CA ALA A 38 -15.19 -4.91 -0.45
C ALA A 38 -14.14 -4.20 0.42
N LYS A 39 -14.53 -3.68 1.58
CA LYS A 39 -13.60 -3.06 2.53
C LYS A 39 -12.64 -4.09 3.14
N ALA A 40 -13.11 -5.29 3.47
CA ALA A 40 -12.27 -6.36 3.97
C ALA A 40 -11.26 -6.83 2.91
N GLU A 41 -11.69 -7.03 1.67
CA GLU A 41 -10.81 -7.43 0.57
C GLU A 41 -9.80 -6.32 0.22
N ALA A 42 -10.24 -5.05 0.22
CA ALA A 42 -9.34 -3.91 0.06
C ALA A 42 -8.24 -3.89 1.13
N ASN A 43 -8.60 -4.10 2.41
CA ASN A 43 -7.62 -4.18 3.49
C ASN A 43 -6.64 -5.33 3.29
N LYS A 44 -7.12 -6.50 2.85
CA LYS A 44 -6.28 -7.65 2.53
C LYS A 44 -5.30 -7.32 1.40
N ILE A 45 -5.77 -6.71 0.31
CA ILE A 45 -4.91 -6.27 -0.81
C ILE A 45 -3.84 -5.29 -0.32
N ILE A 46 -4.20 -4.32 0.52
CA ILE A 46 -3.24 -3.37 1.10
C ILE A 46 -2.16 -4.11 1.89
N VAL A 47 -2.54 -5.06 2.75
CA VAL A 47 -1.60 -5.84 3.57
C VAL A 47 -0.69 -6.71 2.70
N GLU A 48 -1.23 -7.42 1.71
CA GLU A 48 -0.45 -8.26 0.79
C GLU A 48 0.57 -7.46 -0.02
N ASN A 49 0.28 -6.18 -0.28
CA ASN A 49 1.13 -5.29 -1.06
C ASN A 49 1.90 -4.27 -0.21
N ALA A 50 1.86 -4.38 1.13
CA ALA A 50 2.58 -3.45 2.02
C ALA A 50 4.12 -3.51 1.85
N TYR A 51 4.65 -4.62 1.31
CA TYR A 51 6.08 -4.74 0.96
C TYR A 51 6.54 -3.67 -0.04
N LEU A 52 5.63 -3.04 -0.78
CA LEU A 52 5.94 -1.93 -1.69
C LEU A 52 6.46 -0.68 -0.98
N ALA A 53 6.32 -0.61 0.35
CA ALA A 53 6.94 0.43 1.19
C ALA A 53 8.45 0.20 1.40
N PHE A 54 8.95 -1.01 1.13
CA PHE A 54 10.36 -1.32 1.25
C PHE A 54 11.16 -0.78 0.06
N HIS A 55 12.45 -0.52 0.29
CA HIS A 55 13.35 0.00 -0.74
C HIS A 55 13.47 -0.95 -1.95
N ASP A 56 13.49 -2.27 -1.71
CA ASP A 56 13.51 -3.29 -2.76
C ASP A 56 12.10 -3.88 -2.98
N LYS A 57 11.57 -3.67 -4.18
CA LYS A 57 10.22 -4.09 -4.60
C LYS A 57 10.23 -5.38 -5.45
N SER A 58 11.33 -6.13 -5.43
CA SER A 58 11.49 -7.35 -6.22
C SER A 58 10.48 -8.45 -5.85
N LEU A 59 10.26 -9.38 -6.79
CA LEU A 59 9.38 -10.54 -6.57
C LEU A 59 9.86 -11.42 -5.39
N ILE A 60 11.17 -11.49 -5.17
CA ILE A 60 11.75 -12.20 -4.03
C ILE A 60 11.27 -11.58 -2.71
N LYS A 61 11.26 -10.24 -2.62
CA LYS A 61 10.78 -9.55 -1.42
C LYS A 61 9.27 -9.67 -1.24
N LYS A 62 8.49 -9.73 -2.33
CA LYS A 62 7.07 -10.10 -2.24
C LYS A 62 6.89 -11.48 -1.60
N ASN A 63 7.60 -12.50 -2.09
CA ASN A 63 7.50 -13.86 -1.54
C ASN A 63 7.94 -13.91 -0.07
N CYS A 64 9.02 -13.22 0.29
CA CYS A 64 9.47 -13.12 1.68
C CYS A 64 8.42 -12.44 2.57
N TRP A 65 7.78 -11.37 2.08
CA TRP A 65 6.69 -10.71 2.78
C TRP A 65 5.48 -11.63 3.01
N GLU A 66 5.06 -12.37 1.98
CA GLU A 66 3.96 -13.33 2.11
C GLU A 66 4.28 -14.44 3.11
N ASN A 67 5.52 -14.94 3.12
CA ASN A 67 5.99 -15.91 4.11
C ASN A 67 6.04 -15.32 5.53
N TYR A 68 6.44 -14.06 5.65
CA TYR A 68 6.44 -13.34 6.91
C TYR A 68 5.02 -13.18 7.48
N LEU A 69 4.04 -12.80 6.65
CA LEU A 69 2.64 -12.66 7.03
C LEU A 69 2.00 -13.98 7.51
N LYS A 70 2.39 -15.13 6.94
CA LYS A 70 1.85 -16.45 7.34
C LYS A 70 2.27 -16.86 8.76
N ASN A 71 3.47 -16.45 9.18
CA ASN A 71 4.09 -16.95 10.40
C ASN A 71 4.01 -15.98 11.57
N LYS A 72 3.56 -14.74 11.35
CA LYS A 72 3.55 -13.70 12.38
C LYS A 72 2.18 -13.04 12.51
N ARG A 73 1.83 -12.69 13.75
CA ARG A 73 0.71 -11.79 14.03
C ARG A 73 1.25 -10.36 14.00
N ILE A 74 0.73 -9.56 13.10
CA ILE A 74 1.16 -8.17 12.90
C ILE A 74 -0.08 -7.30 12.95
N LYS A 75 0.01 -6.20 13.68
CA LYS A 75 -1.05 -5.19 13.70
C LYS A 75 -0.72 -4.15 12.65
N PHE A 76 -1.62 -3.98 11.69
CA PHE A 76 -1.51 -2.97 10.64
C PHE A 76 -2.39 -1.76 10.97
N GLU A 77 -1.83 -0.57 10.79
CA GLU A 77 -2.55 0.70 10.79
C GLU A 77 -2.45 1.29 9.37
N ILE A 78 -3.59 1.35 8.68
CA ILE A 78 -3.73 1.88 7.32
C ILE A 78 -4.29 3.30 7.45
N LYS A 79 -3.45 4.32 7.25
CA LYS A 79 -3.83 5.72 7.50
C LYS A 79 -4.57 6.38 6.33
N GLU A 80 -4.17 6.07 5.11
CA GLU A 80 -4.74 6.68 3.90
C GLU A 80 -4.97 5.62 2.83
N SER A 81 -6.22 5.15 2.75
CA SER A 81 -6.69 4.30 1.66
C SER A 81 -8.08 4.73 1.20
N LYS A 82 -8.36 4.52 -0.08
CA LYS A 82 -9.66 4.83 -0.69
C LYS A 82 -10.18 3.60 -1.42
N VAL A 83 -11.39 3.19 -1.08
CA VAL A 83 -12.14 2.16 -1.83
C VAL A 83 -13.21 2.86 -2.64
N GLU A 84 -13.22 2.65 -3.95
CA GLU A 84 -14.21 3.21 -4.87
C GLU A 84 -14.87 2.10 -5.71
N ILE A 85 -16.15 2.29 -6.05
CA ILE A 85 -16.86 1.39 -6.96
C ILE A 85 -16.53 1.83 -8.39
N VAL A 86 -15.97 0.92 -9.20
CA VAL A 86 -15.67 1.16 -10.61
C VAL A 86 -16.84 0.74 -11.50
N ASN A 87 -17.46 -0.41 -11.19
CA ASN A 87 -18.64 -0.90 -11.88
C ASN A 87 -19.63 -1.49 -10.87
N PHE A 88 -20.78 -0.84 -10.70
CA PHE A 88 -21.80 -1.27 -9.76
C PHE A 88 -22.49 -2.58 -10.17
N SER A 89 -22.78 -2.75 -11.46
CA SER A 89 -23.47 -3.93 -12.01
C SER A 89 -22.62 -5.19 -11.94
N GLU A 90 -21.31 -5.05 -12.11
CA GLU A 90 -20.34 -6.14 -12.04
C GLU A 90 -19.71 -6.29 -10.66
N LYS A 91 -20.03 -5.37 -9.73
CA LYS A 91 -19.45 -5.29 -8.39
C LYS A 91 -17.91 -5.27 -8.44
N ILE A 92 -17.38 -4.42 -9.31
CA ILE A 92 -15.95 -4.15 -9.43
C ILE A 92 -15.64 -2.93 -8.57
N TYR A 93 -14.66 -3.12 -7.70
CA TYR A 93 -14.15 -2.12 -6.77
C TYR A 93 -12.67 -1.87 -7.09
N ARG A 94 -12.18 -0.72 -6.65
CA ARG A 94 -10.78 -0.35 -6.72
C ARG A 94 -10.33 0.16 -5.37
N VAL A 95 -9.19 -0.34 -4.91
CA VAL A 95 -8.49 0.20 -3.75
C VAL A 95 -7.28 0.99 -4.20
N LYS A 96 -7.15 2.20 -3.67
CA LYS A 96 -5.98 3.08 -3.82
C LYS A 96 -5.33 3.31 -2.47
N PHE A 97 -4.01 3.23 -2.41
CA PHE A 97 -3.26 3.47 -1.17
C PHE A 97 -1.80 3.86 -1.46
N ASP A 98 -1.18 4.54 -0.51
CA ASP A 98 0.27 4.78 -0.47
C ASP A 98 0.91 3.78 0.51
N PRO A 99 1.78 2.85 0.03
CA PRO A 99 2.46 1.90 0.89
C PRO A 99 3.25 2.56 2.03
N ASN A 100 3.80 3.77 1.80
CA ASN A 100 4.58 4.48 2.82
C ASN A 100 3.72 5.03 3.97
N LYS A 101 2.40 4.96 3.85
CA LYS A 101 1.43 5.36 4.89
C LYS A 101 0.83 4.17 5.64
N ILE A 102 1.41 2.98 5.44
CA ILE A 102 1.09 1.78 6.19
C ILE A 102 2.08 1.66 7.35
N ASN A 103 1.55 1.74 8.57
CA ASN A 103 2.31 1.45 9.77
C ASN A 103 2.04 0.01 10.22
N PHE A 104 3.06 -0.65 10.75
CA PHE A 104 2.89 -1.95 11.38
C PHE A 104 3.63 -2.00 12.72
N GLU A 105 2.96 -2.58 13.70
CA GLU A 105 3.47 -2.76 15.05
C GLU A 105 3.75 -4.25 15.26
N TYR A 106 4.97 -4.56 15.72
CA TYR A 106 5.40 -5.92 15.97
C TYR A 106 4.83 -6.43 17.29
N ASP A 107 4.15 -7.57 17.23
CA ASP A 107 3.93 -8.37 18.44
C ASP A 107 5.18 -9.26 18.65
N HIS A 108 6.01 -8.89 19.63
CA HIS A 108 7.25 -9.60 19.95
C HIS A 108 7.03 -11.00 20.58
N SER A 109 5.78 -11.42 20.81
CA SER A 109 5.49 -12.67 21.52
C SER A 109 5.84 -13.94 20.75
N ASN A 110 6.06 -13.88 19.42
CA ASN A 110 6.28 -15.06 18.56
C ASN A 110 7.28 -14.76 17.43
N TYR A 111 8.52 -14.38 17.78
CA TYR A 111 9.57 -14.23 16.77
C TYR A 111 10.13 -15.60 16.36
N LEU A 112 9.64 -16.12 15.22
CA LEU A 112 10.37 -17.12 14.44
C LEU A 112 11.11 -16.39 13.33
N ASP A 113 12.41 -16.67 13.21
CA ASP A 113 13.24 -16.13 12.15
C ASP A 113 12.82 -16.76 10.83
N SER A 114 11.98 -16.04 10.08
CA SER A 114 11.48 -16.49 8.79
C SER A 114 12.58 -16.22 7.75
N GLY A 115 13.54 -17.15 7.63
CA GLY A 115 14.76 -17.07 6.80
C GLY A 115 14.58 -16.43 5.43
N CYS A 116 14.65 -15.11 5.44
CA CYS A 116 14.56 -14.10 4.39
C CYS A 116 15.14 -12.80 5.01
#